data_AF-C5K8P3-F1
#
_entry.id   AF-C5K8P3-F1
#
_cell.length_a   1.000
_cell.length_b   1.000
_cell.length_c   1.000
_cell.angle_alpha   90.00
_cell.angle_beta   90.00
_cell.angle_gamma   90.00
#
_symmetry.space_group_name_H-M   'P 1'
#
loop_
_entity.id
_entity.type
_entity.pdbx_description
1 polymer ?
#
loop_
_entity_poly.entity_id
_entity_poly.type
_entity_poly.pdbx_seq_one_letter_code
_entity_poly.pdbx_strand_id
1 'polypeptide(L)'
;MTSPTTSSPTGRCSGDFCVADRKVFPSLLPSGQITTESFSFTDYGVWYLAGYSSDDGIRMLWRLECNQWLPVAEKALSNIEASGNDMFVFGISEGDVIVFDPESYNAYRTIALADPSKEYTGVTFDQDSNILYVTEKATGRIARFI
;
A
#
# COMPACT_ATOMS: atom_id res chain seq x y z
N MET A 1 29.06 -27.46 21.89
CA MET A 1 27.84 -27.25 21.10
C MET A 1 27.59 -25.75 21.06
N THR A 2 27.84 -25.12 19.92
CA THR A 2 27.64 -23.69 19.68
C THR A 2 26.20 -23.47 19.24
N SER A 3 25.38 -22.84 20.09
CA SER A 3 24.05 -22.35 19.72
C SER A 3 24.20 -21.20 18.72
N PRO A 4 23.49 -21.20 17.57
CA PRO A 4 23.49 -20.06 16.68
C PRO A 4 22.59 -18.97 17.28
N THR A 5 23.19 -17.81 17.58
CA THR A 5 22.44 -16.57 17.79
C THR A 5 21.80 -16.16 16.47
N THR A 6 20.49 -16.34 16.35
CA THR A 6 19.71 -15.71 15.28
C THR A 6 19.70 -14.20 15.54
N SER A 7 20.45 -13.46 14.72
CA SER A 7 20.37 -12.01 14.67
C SER A 7 19.00 -11.61 14.13
N SER A 8 18.14 -11.07 15.00
CA SER A 8 16.91 -10.39 14.58
C SER A 8 17.26 -9.26 13.60
N PRO A 9 16.56 -9.11 12.47
CA PRO A 9 16.72 -7.95 11.61
C PRO A 9 16.34 -6.72 12.43
N THR A 10 17.31 -5.85 12.69
CA THR A 10 17.11 -4.63 13.47
C THR A 10 16.35 -3.61 12.64
N GLY A 11 15.03 -3.74 12.58
CA GLY A 11 14.16 -2.59 12.30
C GLY A 11 14.35 -1.59 13.43
N ARG A 12 14.72 -0.34 13.11
CA ARG A 12 14.70 0.75 14.10
C ARG A 12 13.24 1.11 14.32
N CYS A 13 12.68 0.63 15.41
CA CYS A 13 11.37 1.07 15.87
C CYS A 13 11.61 2.27 16.78
N SER A 14 11.47 3.48 16.26
CA SER A 14 11.32 4.68 17.10
C SER A 14 9.83 4.88 17.32
N GLY A 15 9.43 5.09 18.58
CA GLY A 15 8.04 5.02 19.06
C GLY A 15 7.00 5.44 18.03
N ASP A 16 6.31 4.41 17.51
CA ASP A 16 5.08 4.40 16.69
C ASP A 16 5.21 3.74 15.30
N PHE A 17 6.41 3.48 14.78
CA PHE A 17 6.58 2.71 13.53
C PHE A 17 7.93 1.99 13.45
N CYS A 18 7.98 0.84 12.76
CA CYS A 18 9.25 0.23 12.39
C CYS A 18 9.55 0.58 10.93
N VAL A 19 10.63 1.33 10.72
CA VAL A 19 11.21 1.50 9.39
C VAL A 19 11.83 0.16 9.00
N ALA A 20 11.20 -0.52 8.06
CA ALA A 20 11.75 -1.71 7.45
C ALA A 20 12.65 -1.28 6.29
N ASP A 21 13.97 -1.48 6.45
CA ASP A 21 14.94 -1.23 5.37
C ASP A 21 14.51 -2.03 4.13
N ARG A 22 14.42 -1.34 2.99
CA ARG A 22 14.06 -1.91 1.68
C ARG A 22 14.87 -3.16 1.32
N LYS A 23 16.10 -3.28 1.83
CA LYS A 23 16.99 -4.45 1.64
C LYS A 23 16.53 -5.71 2.37
N VAL A 24 15.60 -5.59 3.32
CA VAL A 24 15.06 -6.71 4.11
C VAL A 24 13.90 -7.40 3.36
N PHE A 25 13.48 -6.87 2.22
CA PHE A 25 12.58 -7.55 1.29
C PHE A 25 13.27 -8.79 0.68
N PRO A 26 12.58 -9.95 0.57
CA PRO A 26 11.16 -10.22 0.83
C PRO A 26 10.85 -10.77 2.24
N SER A 27 11.80 -10.77 3.18
CA SER A 27 11.65 -11.47 4.48
C SER A 27 10.58 -10.87 5.42
N LEU A 28 10.04 -9.70 5.09
CA LEU A 28 8.96 -9.02 5.83
C LEU A 28 7.58 -9.19 5.21
N LEU A 29 7.48 -9.88 4.06
CA LEU A 29 6.18 -10.25 3.53
C LEU A 29 5.51 -11.18 4.54
N PRO A 30 4.22 -10.98 4.84
CA PRO A 30 3.44 -11.81 5.75
C PRO A 30 3.29 -13.23 5.21
N SER A 31 4.32 -14.05 5.42
CA SER A 31 4.34 -15.44 4.96
C SER A 31 3.17 -16.21 5.56
N GLY A 32 2.22 -16.57 4.72
CA GLY A 32 1.05 -17.38 5.10
C GLY A 32 -0.13 -16.59 5.67
N GLN A 33 0.04 -15.34 6.11
CA GLN A 33 -1.07 -14.56 6.71
C GLN A 33 -1.81 -13.69 5.68
N ILE A 34 -1.10 -13.11 4.72
CA ILE A 34 -1.70 -12.26 3.68
C ILE A 34 -1.11 -12.67 2.32
N THR A 35 -1.98 -12.92 1.35
CA THR A 35 -1.53 -12.99 -0.04
C THR A 35 -1.47 -11.60 -0.61
N THR A 36 -0.25 -11.11 -0.86
CA THR A 36 0.01 -9.79 -1.41
C THR A 36 -0.24 -9.76 -2.92
N GLU A 37 -1.01 -8.77 -3.37
CA GLU A 37 -1.27 -8.49 -4.80
C GLU A 37 -0.56 -7.21 -5.26
N SER A 38 -0.44 -6.21 -4.37
CA SER A 38 0.27 -4.97 -4.64
C SER A 38 0.91 -4.44 -3.35
N PHE A 39 1.98 -3.66 -3.48
CA PHE A 39 2.69 -3.07 -2.35
C PHE A 39 3.25 -1.71 -2.73
N SER A 40 3.36 -0.81 -1.76
CA SER A 40 4.04 0.48 -1.89
C SER A 40 4.68 0.88 -0.57
N PHE A 41 5.61 1.82 -0.61
CA PHE A 41 6.33 2.30 0.58
C PHE A 41 6.56 3.79 0.49
N THR A 42 6.59 4.44 1.64
CA THR A 42 6.85 5.88 1.77
C THR A 42 8.36 6.17 1.77
N ASP A 43 8.74 7.44 1.64
CA ASP A 43 10.15 7.85 1.72
C ASP A 43 10.74 7.62 3.12
N TYR A 44 9.88 7.56 4.14
CA TYR A 44 10.23 7.21 5.51
C TYR A 44 10.29 5.70 5.77
N GLY A 45 9.97 4.87 4.76
CA GLY A 45 10.01 3.41 4.85
C GLY A 45 8.85 2.79 5.62
N VAL A 46 7.68 3.47 5.64
CA VAL A 46 6.40 2.85 6.03
C VAL A 46 5.91 1.99 4.87
N TRP A 47 5.42 0.79 5.16
CA TRP A 47 5.00 -0.18 4.15
C TRP A 47 3.49 -0.34 4.11
N TYR A 48 2.97 -0.46 2.89
CA TYR A 48 1.58 -0.79 2.62
C TYR A 48 1.45 -2.01 1.71
N LEU A 49 0.46 -2.85 1.99
CA LEU A 49 0.11 -4.01 1.17
C LEU A 49 -1.36 -3.99 0.81
N ALA A 50 -1.67 -4.30 -0.43
CA ALA A 50 -3.00 -4.67 -0.87
C ALA A 50 -3.01 -6.17 -1.24
N GLY A 51 -4.11 -6.84 -0.92
CA GLY A 51 -4.22 -8.29 -1.08
C GLY A 51 -5.38 -8.87 -0.31
N TYR A 52 -5.32 -10.16 0.03
CA TYR A 52 -6.34 -10.83 0.84
C TYR A 52 -5.74 -11.57 2.04
N SER A 53 -6.47 -11.53 3.15
CA SER A 53 -6.20 -12.33 4.34
C SER A 53 -6.37 -13.82 4.00
N SER A 54 -5.38 -14.63 4.36
CA SER A 54 -5.42 -16.08 4.11
C SER A 54 -6.46 -16.80 4.98
N ASP A 55 -6.86 -16.20 6.10
CA ASP A 55 -7.73 -16.82 7.10
C ASP A 55 -9.22 -16.76 6.70
N ASP A 56 -9.66 -15.61 6.17
CA ASP A 56 -11.07 -15.33 5.85
C ASP A 56 -11.30 -14.91 4.39
N GLY A 57 -10.24 -14.71 3.61
CA GLY A 57 -10.32 -14.28 2.21
C GLY A 57 -10.70 -12.81 2.03
N ILE A 58 -10.78 -12.03 3.10
CA ILE A 58 -11.16 -10.61 3.03
C ILE A 58 -10.03 -9.82 2.39
N ARG A 59 -10.39 -8.99 1.39
CA ARG A 59 -9.46 -8.11 0.69
C ARG A 59 -9.30 -6.79 1.46
N MET A 60 -8.06 -6.40 1.72
CA MET A 60 -7.77 -5.22 2.52
C MET A 60 -6.54 -4.46 2.02
N LEU A 61 -6.40 -3.24 2.53
CA LEU A 61 -5.16 -2.50 2.62
C LEU A 61 -4.59 -2.69 4.03
N TRP A 62 -3.32 -3.05 4.16
CA TRP A 62 -2.60 -3.14 5.42
C TRP A 62 -1.45 -2.15 5.48
N ARG A 63 -1.09 -1.73 6.69
CA ARG A 63 0.10 -0.95 7.03
C ARG A 63 1.00 -1.78 7.95
N LEU A 64 2.32 -1.70 7.75
CA LEU A 64 3.29 -2.32 8.65
C LEU A 64 3.58 -1.40 9.83
N GLU A 65 3.26 -1.85 11.04
CA GLU A 65 3.58 -1.17 12.30
C GLU A 65 4.18 -2.16 13.27
N CYS A 66 5.32 -1.85 13.89
CA CYS A 66 5.89 -2.73 14.93
C CYS A 66 6.13 -4.20 14.49
N ASN A 67 6.43 -4.45 13.21
CA ASN A 67 6.50 -5.78 12.56
C ASN A 67 5.18 -6.55 12.51
N GLN A 68 4.06 -5.86 12.67
CA GLN A 68 2.71 -6.38 12.57
C GLN A 68 1.96 -5.66 11.44
N TRP A 69 1.21 -6.43 10.66
CA TRP A 69 0.33 -5.87 9.63
C TRP A 69 -1.01 -5.49 10.27
N LEU A 70 -1.31 -4.20 10.28
CA LEU A 70 -2.57 -3.66 10.78
C LEU A 70 -3.48 -3.30 9.60
N PRO A 71 -4.79 -3.58 9.69
CA PRO A 71 -5.72 -3.26 8.62
C PRO A 71 -5.97 -1.75 8.58
N VAL A 72 -5.83 -1.16 7.39
CA VAL A 72 -6.15 0.24 7.09
C VAL A 72 -7.55 0.36 6.53
N ALA A 73 -7.93 -0.52 5.61
CA ALA A 73 -9.26 -0.52 5.02
C ALA A 73 -9.65 -1.90 4.47
N GLU A 74 -10.93 -2.27 4.58
CA GLU A 74 -11.54 -3.40 3.87
C GLU A 74 -11.89 -2.97 2.45
N LYS A 75 -10.91 -3.10 1.55
CA LYS A 75 -11.07 -2.73 0.15
C LYS A 75 -10.27 -3.65 -0.78
N ALA A 76 -10.91 -4.10 -1.85
CA ALA A 76 -10.23 -4.79 -2.93
C ALA A 76 -9.44 -3.79 -3.78
N LEU A 77 -8.11 -3.93 -3.77
CA LEU A 77 -7.20 -3.02 -4.46
C LEU A 77 -6.29 -3.80 -5.41
N SER A 78 -6.23 -3.39 -6.68
CA SER A 78 -5.40 -4.03 -7.71
C SER A 78 -4.04 -3.35 -7.89
N ASN A 79 -3.92 -2.09 -7.49
CA ASN A 79 -2.70 -1.30 -7.54
C ASN A 79 -2.75 -0.24 -6.44
N ILE A 80 -1.60 0.04 -5.81
CA ILE A 80 -1.49 1.07 -4.76
C ILE A 80 -0.23 1.92 -4.94
N GLU A 81 -0.29 3.15 -4.45
CA GLU A 81 0.85 4.07 -4.34
C GLU A 81 0.75 4.84 -3.02
N ALA A 82 1.75 4.70 -2.15
CA ALA A 82 1.85 5.50 -0.94
C ALA A 82 2.50 6.85 -1.25
N SER A 83 1.95 7.94 -0.73
CA SER A 83 2.61 9.25 -0.76
C SER A 83 3.93 9.19 0.03
N GLY A 84 4.98 9.85 -0.47
CA GLY A 84 6.30 9.82 0.15
C GLY A 84 6.29 10.31 1.60
N ASN A 85 5.37 11.22 1.93
CA ASN A 85 5.20 11.79 3.26
C ASN A 85 4.26 11.02 4.20
N ASP A 86 3.74 9.85 3.80
CA ASP A 86 2.84 9.00 4.57
C ASP A 86 1.46 9.60 4.89
N MET A 87 1.06 10.69 4.24
CA MET A 87 -0.25 11.31 4.48
C MET A 87 -1.40 10.58 3.79
N PHE A 88 -1.13 9.98 2.64
CA PHE A 88 -2.12 9.33 1.80
C PHE A 88 -1.61 8.04 1.19
N VAL A 89 -2.53 7.11 0.95
CA VAL A 89 -2.32 5.98 0.05
C VAL A 89 -3.35 6.08 -1.07
N PHE A 90 -2.90 6.02 -2.31
CA PHE A 90 -3.76 5.94 -3.49
C PHE A 90 -3.92 4.49 -3.90
N GLY A 91 -5.08 4.14 -4.47
CA GLY A 91 -5.28 2.81 -5.00
C GLY A 91 -6.37 2.71 -6.04
N ILE A 92 -6.34 1.60 -6.80
CA ILE A 92 -7.36 1.25 -7.78
C ILE A 92 -8.29 0.18 -7.20
N SER A 93 -9.58 0.46 -7.14
CA SER A 93 -10.61 -0.48 -6.66
C SER A 93 -11.73 -0.59 -7.67
N GLU A 94 -11.96 -1.79 -8.24
CA GLU A 94 -13.00 -2.01 -9.26
C GLU A 94 -12.88 -1.04 -10.46
N GLY A 95 -11.67 -0.54 -10.72
CA GLY A 95 -11.40 0.44 -11.75
C GLY A 95 -11.48 1.90 -11.28
N ASP A 96 -12.03 2.20 -10.10
CA ASP A 96 -12.06 3.54 -9.50
C ASP A 96 -10.69 3.92 -8.94
N VAL A 97 -10.41 5.22 -8.89
CA VAL A 97 -9.27 5.78 -8.15
C VAL A 97 -9.74 6.24 -6.77
N ILE A 98 -9.09 5.72 -5.73
CA ILE A 98 -9.42 5.98 -4.33
C ILE A 98 -8.20 6.54 -3.62
N VAL A 99 -8.42 7.46 -2.68
CA VAL A 99 -7.42 7.93 -1.72
C VAL A 99 -7.83 7.50 -0.32
N PHE A 100 -6.88 6.98 0.45
CA PHE A 100 -7.02 6.55 1.84
C PHE A 100 -6.26 7.49 2.75
N ASP A 101 -6.86 7.82 3.90
CA ASP A 101 -6.15 8.35 5.06
C ASP A 101 -5.70 7.16 5.91
N PRO A 102 -4.38 6.88 6.00
CA PRO A 102 -3.88 5.70 6.69
C PRO A 102 -3.96 5.79 8.22
N GLU A 103 -4.27 6.95 8.80
CA GLU A 103 -4.41 7.11 10.25
C GLU A 103 -5.77 6.65 10.78
N SER A 104 -6.77 6.58 9.90
CA SER A 104 -8.15 6.27 10.28
C SER A 104 -8.66 5.03 9.54
N TYR A 105 -9.08 4.01 10.29
CA TYR A 105 -9.61 2.77 9.70
C TYR A 105 -10.80 3.05 8.78
N ASN A 106 -10.74 2.54 7.55
CA ASN A 106 -11.75 2.72 6.51
C ASN A 106 -12.03 4.19 6.13
N ALA A 107 -11.10 5.11 6.41
CA ALA A 107 -11.20 6.49 5.93
C ALA A 107 -10.68 6.60 4.50
N TYR A 108 -11.60 6.70 3.54
CA TYR A 108 -11.23 6.87 2.13
C TYR A 108 -12.27 7.66 1.34
N ARG A 109 -11.84 8.14 0.17
CA ARG A 109 -12.68 8.86 -0.79
C ARG A 109 -12.36 8.43 -2.21
N THR A 110 -13.38 8.25 -3.04
CA THR A 110 -13.22 8.11 -4.49
C THR A 110 -12.92 9.48 -5.11
N ILE A 111 -11.81 9.58 -5.84
CA ILE A 111 -11.37 10.82 -6.51
C ILE A 111 -11.59 10.78 -8.02
N ALA A 112 -11.68 9.58 -8.61
CA ALA A 112 -12.13 9.39 -9.98
C ALA A 112 -12.96 8.12 -10.07
N LEU A 113 -14.18 8.24 -10.61
CA LEU A 113 -15.04 7.10 -10.87
C LEU A 113 -14.64 6.45 -12.19
N ALA A 114 -14.65 5.13 -12.20
CA ALA A 114 -14.66 4.38 -13.43
C ALA A 114 -15.97 4.66 -14.17
N ASP A 115 -15.86 4.97 -15.44
CA ASP A 115 -16.99 4.88 -16.36
C ASP A 115 -16.70 3.74 -17.36
N PRO A 116 -17.70 3.25 -18.13
CA PRO A 116 -17.50 2.16 -19.07
C PRO A 116 -16.39 2.40 -20.12
N SER A 117 -15.96 3.65 -20.32
CA SER A 117 -14.85 4.03 -21.19
C SER A 117 -13.53 4.31 -20.44
N LYS A 118 -13.55 4.34 -19.11
CA LYS A 118 -12.44 4.75 -18.24
C LYS A 118 -12.35 3.87 -16.99
N GLU A 119 -11.98 2.62 -17.17
CA GLU A 119 -11.43 1.81 -16.07
C GLU A 119 -9.96 2.21 -15.85
N TYR A 120 -9.51 2.42 -14.62
CA TYR A 120 -8.10 2.73 -14.34
C TYR A 120 -7.34 1.46 -13.91
N THR A 121 -6.04 1.36 -14.23
CA THR A 121 -5.22 0.17 -13.94
C THR A 121 -3.94 0.43 -13.18
N GLY A 122 -3.54 1.69 -13.04
CA GLY A 122 -2.32 2.04 -12.31
C GLY A 122 -2.39 3.46 -11.76
N VAL A 123 -1.74 3.66 -10.62
CA VAL A 123 -1.55 4.94 -9.95
C VAL A 123 -0.06 5.18 -9.69
N THR A 124 0.38 6.43 -9.80
CA THR A 124 1.68 6.88 -9.27
C THR A 124 1.59 8.35 -8.89
N PHE A 125 2.33 8.76 -7.86
CA PHE A 125 2.19 10.07 -7.25
C PHE A 125 3.51 10.83 -7.27
N ASP A 126 3.49 12.03 -7.85
CA ASP A 126 4.60 12.97 -7.77
C ASP A 126 4.42 13.87 -6.54
N GLN A 127 5.23 13.61 -5.52
CA GLN A 127 5.22 14.33 -4.25
C GLN A 127 5.65 15.79 -4.39
N ASP A 128 6.58 16.10 -5.29
CA ASP A 128 7.12 17.46 -5.46
C ASP A 128 6.08 18.37 -6.12
N SER A 129 5.37 17.85 -7.10
CA SER A 129 4.31 18.59 -7.81
C SER A 129 2.93 18.45 -7.17
N ASN A 130 2.76 17.53 -6.21
CA ASN A 130 1.48 17.10 -5.66
C ASN A 130 0.49 16.69 -6.78
N ILE A 131 0.95 15.86 -7.71
CA ILE A 131 0.15 15.39 -8.86
C ILE A 131 0.01 13.88 -8.81
N LEU A 132 -1.23 13.40 -8.88
CA LEU A 132 -1.53 11.98 -9.08
C LEU A 132 -1.67 11.69 -10.58
N TYR A 133 -0.90 10.73 -11.06
CA TYR A 133 -1.03 10.19 -12.42
C TYR A 133 -1.75 8.84 -12.38
N VAL A 134 -2.69 8.64 -13.30
CA VAL A 134 -3.41 7.37 -13.43
C VAL A 134 -3.45 6.89 -14.86
N THR A 135 -3.42 5.58 -15.06
CA THR A 135 -3.47 4.96 -16.40
C THR A 135 -4.89 4.50 -16.73
N GLU A 136 -5.45 5.00 -17.83
CA GLU A 136 -6.72 4.53 -18.40
C GLU A 136 -6.53 3.19 -19.13
N LYS A 137 -7.29 2.16 -18.76
CA LYS A 137 -7.22 0.81 -19.35
C LYS A 137 -7.51 0.78 -20.84
N ALA A 138 -8.56 1.49 -21.27
CA ALA A 138 -9.06 1.41 -22.63
C ALA A 138 -8.12 2.08 -23.65
N THR A 139 -7.48 3.17 -23.25
CA THR A 139 -6.68 4.02 -24.16
C THR A 139 -5.18 3.92 -23.89
N GLY A 140 -4.76 3.44 -22.73
CA GLY A 140 -3.38 3.51 -22.24
C GLY A 140 -2.91 4.93 -21.93
N ARG A 141 -3.81 5.92 -21.94
CA ARG A 141 -3.46 7.32 -21.66
C ARG A 141 -3.27 7.54 -20.17
N ILE A 142 -2.42 8.50 -19.86
CA ILE A 142 -2.18 8.96 -18.49
C ILE A 142 -3.03 10.20 -18.25
N ALA A 143 -3.97 10.11 -17.30
CA ALA A 143 -4.69 11.25 -16.76
C ALA A 143 -3.95 11.77 -15.51
N ARG A 144 -4.19 13.04 -15.16
CA ARG A 144 -3.59 13.69 -13.99
C ARG A 144 -4.65 14.35 -13.11
N PHE A 145 -4.47 14.28 -11.81
CA PHE A 145 -5.30 14.93 -10.80
C PHE A 145 -4.44 15.81 -9.89
N ILE A 146 -5.01 16.94 -9.47
CA ILE A 146 -4.40 17.96 -8.60
C ILE A 146 -5.28 18.07 -7.34
#